data_AF-A0ABD0U6E2-F1
#
_entry.id   AF-A0ABD0U6E2-F1
#
_cell.length_a   1.000
_cell.length_b   1.000
_cell.length_c   1.000
_cell.angle_alpha   90.00
_cell.angle_beta   90.00
_cell.angle_gamma   90.00
#
_symmetry.space_group_name_H-M   'P 1'
#
loop_
_entity.id
_entity.type
_entity.pdbx_description
1 polymer ?
#
loop_
_entity_poly.entity_id
_entity_poly.type
_entity_poly.pdbx_seq_one_letter_code
_entity_poly.pdbx_strand_id
1 'polypeptide(L)'
;MRRRWRLAYEDNSHPFTPSAVSQCDADLVYYWHEFLNSPEGSSKKFDALKELLDILTHRMHVDNSINLIGKLLFGSEKDIQVLSAVRMTEQPLVDDWVCLKSMYGMKHTRSFANICNAGISNETMAKVSVEVCSQIPSARRNSLHRGFSA
;
A
#
# COMPACT_ATOMS: atom_id res chain seq x y z
N MET A 1 -34.64 2.96 15.00
CA MET A 1 -34.43 4.32 14.46
C MET A 1 -33.07 4.84 14.89
N ARG A 2 -32.16 5.08 13.92
CA ARG A 2 -31.05 6.07 13.89
C ARG A 2 -30.05 5.60 12.82
N ARG A 3 -30.40 5.87 11.55
CA ARG A 3 -29.40 6.02 10.48
C ARG A 3 -28.96 7.47 10.50
N ARG A 4 -27.66 7.75 10.60
CA ARG A 4 -27.07 8.97 10.05
C ARG A 4 -25.57 8.76 9.85
N TRP A 5 -25.25 8.07 8.75
CA TRP A 5 -24.00 8.30 8.06
C TRP A 5 -24.08 9.69 7.44
N ARG A 6 -23.15 10.58 7.78
CA ARG A 6 -23.00 11.87 7.10
C ARG A 6 -21.52 12.09 6.82
N LEU A 7 -21.11 11.76 5.61
CA LEU A 7 -20.10 12.52 4.90
C LEU A 7 -20.69 12.77 3.51
N ALA A 8 -21.04 14.03 3.25
CA ALA A 8 -21.35 14.52 1.93
C ALA A 8 -20.78 15.94 1.85
N TYR A 9 -19.66 16.07 1.15
CA TYR A 9 -19.30 17.28 0.45
C TYR A 9 -19.12 16.87 -1.00
N GLU A 10 -20.22 16.85 -1.74
CA GLU A 10 -20.44 17.58 -2.99
C GLU A 10 -21.81 17.17 -3.56
N ASP A 11 -22.57 18.20 -3.95
CA ASP A 11 -23.91 18.11 -4.48
C ASP A 11 -23.87 17.71 -5.95
N ASN A 12 -24.58 16.63 -6.33
CA ASN A 12 -25.23 16.42 -7.64
C ASN A 12 -25.86 15.01 -7.71
N SER A 13 -27.11 14.93 -7.26
CA SER A 13 -28.20 14.11 -7.83
C SER A 13 -27.83 12.84 -8.63
N HIS A 14 -27.40 11.77 -7.96
CA HIS A 14 -27.41 10.40 -8.51
C HIS A 14 -28.01 9.41 -7.48
N PRO A 15 -28.82 8.42 -7.92
CA PRO A 15 -29.47 7.47 -7.03
C PRO A 15 -28.42 6.69 -6.23
N PHE A 16 -28.61 6.60 -4.91
CA PHE A 16 -27.71 5.97 -3.93
C PHE A 16 -27.29 4.55 -4.36
N THR A 17 -26.12 4.45 -4.97
CA THR A 17 -25.36 3.21 -5.06
C THR A 17 -24.66 2.98 -3.71
N PRO A 18 -24.56 1.75 -3.19
CA PRO A 18 -23.58 1.43 -2.17
C PRO A 18 -22.22 1.89 -2.72
N SER A 19 -21.55 2.81 -2.05
CA SER A 19 -20.26 3.32 -2.53
C SER A 19 -19.29 2.16 -2.63
N ALA A 20 -18.88 1.81 -3.85
CA ALA A 20 -17.91 0.76 -4.07
C ALA A 20 -16.59 1.11 -3.38
N VAL A 21 -16.00 0.15 -2.69
CA VAL A 21 -14.69 0.30 -2.03
C VAL A 21 -13.66 -0.48 -2.84
N SER A 22 -12.48 0.11 -3.02
CA SER A 22 -11.34 -0.59 -3.61
C SER A 22 -11.02 -1.85 -2.82
N GLN A 23 -10.75 -2.97 -3.49
CA GLN A 23 -10.38 -4.22 -2.80
C GLN A 23 -9.14 -4.05 -1.92
N CYS A 24 -8.19 -3.20 -2.33
CA CYS A 24 -7.02 -2.90 -1.50
C CYS A 24 -7.42 -2.27 -0.16
N ASP A 25 -8.43 -1.39 -0.16
CA ASP A 25 -8.83 -0.60 1.00
C ASP A 25 -9.95 -1.22 1.82
N ALA A 26 -10.52 -2.34 1.36
CA ALA A 26 -11.61 -3.04 2.04
C ALA A 26 -11.25 -3.41 3.49
N ASP A 27 -10.03 -3.91 3.72
CA ASP A 27 -9.54 -4.20 5.06
C ASP A 27 -9.51 -2.94 5.93
N LEU A 28 -8.96 -1.84 5.42
CA LEU A 28 -8.87 -0.59 6.18
C LEU A 28 -10.27 -0.08 6.58
N VAL A 29 -11.24 -0.16 5.66
CA VAL A 29 -12.64 0.21 5.95
C VAL A 29 -13.23 -0.70 7.02
N TYR A 30 -12.93 -1.99 7.01
CA TYR A 30 -13.37 -2.93 8.02
C TYR A 30 -12.88 -2.55 9.43
N TYR A 31 -11.57 -2.36 9.63
CA TYR A 31 -11.03 -2.03 10.96
C TYR A 31 -11.46 -0.64 11.44
N TRP A 32 -11.59 0.32 10.52
CA TRP A 32 -12.15 1.62 10.82
C TRP A 32 -13.60 1.51 11.33
N HIS A 33 -14.43 0.74 10.63
CA HIS A 33 -15.81 0.48 11.02
C HIS A 33 -15.90 -0.27 12.35
N GLU A 34 -15.03 -1.25 12.61
CA GLU A 34 -14.97 -1.98 13.87
C GLU A 34 -14.64 -1.07 15.05
N PHE A 35 -13.63 -0.21 14.92
CA PHE A 35 -13.26 0.78 15.93
C PHE A 35 -14.41 1.74 16.24
N LEU A 36 -15.03 2.32 15.21
CA LEU A 36 -16.10 3.31 15.37
C LEU A 36 -17.34 2.74 16.06
N ASN A 37 -17.69 1.49 15.75
CA ASN A 37 -18.89 0.85 16.29
C ASN A 37 -18.65 0.08 17.59
N SER A 38 -17.41 0.05 18.09
CA SER A 38 -17.11 -0.56 19.38
C SER A 38 -17.52 0.35 20.54
N PRO A 39 -18.05 -0.19 21.66
CA PRO A 39 -18.49 0.60 22.81
C PRO A 39 -17.36 1.43 23.41
N GLU A 40 -17.65 2.69 23.76
CA GLU A 40 -16.67 3.60 24.35
C GLU A 40 -16.12 3.05 25.67
N GLY A 41 -14.80 3.18 25.88
CA GLY A 41 -14.12 2.68 27.08
C GLY A 41 -14.01 1.15 27.20
N SER A 42 -14.52 0.38 26.24
CA SER A 42 -14.39 -1.09 26.26
C SER A 42 -12.99 -1.56 25.84
N SER A 43 -12.56 -2.70 26.37
CA SER A 43 -11.35 -3.40 25.88
C SER A 43 -11.42 -3.66 24.38
N LYS A 44 -12.60 -4.04 23.88
CA LYS A 44 -12.84 -4.25 22.45
C LYS A 44 -12.49 -3.02 21.60
N LYS A 45 -12.88 -1.81 22.04
CA LYS A 45 -12.57 -0.57 21.30
C LYS A 45 -11.07 -0.28 21.32
N PHE A 46 -10.40 -0.56 22.43
CA PHE A 46 -8.95 -0.44 22.54
C PHE A 46 -8.22 -1.42 21.60
N ASP A 47 -8.65 -2.67 21.56
CA ASP A 47 -8.09 -3.69 20.68
C ASP A 47 -8.33 -3.35 19.20
N ALA A 48 -9.55 -2.89 18.85
CA ALA A 48 -9.87 -2.44 17.50
C ALA A 48 -9.03 -1.22 17.07
N LEU A 49 -8.78 -0.27 17.98
CA LEU A 49 -7.88 0.87 17.72
C LEU A 49 -6.45 0.39 17.45
N LYS A 50 -5.96 -0.57 18.24
CA LYS A 50 -4.62 -1.13 18.07
C LYS A 50 -4.46 -1.81 16.70
N GLU A 51 -5.42 -2.65 16.31
CA GLU A 51 -5.40 -3.31 14.99
C GLU A 51 -5.46 -2.30 13.83
N LEU A 52 -6.30 -1.27 13.96
CA LEU A 52 -6.38 -0.18 12.99
C LEU A 52 -5.04 0.56 12.86
N LEU A 53 -4.41 0.92 13.98
CA LEU A 53 -3.11 1.59 13.98
C LEU A 53 -2.03 0.69 13.37
N ASP A 54 -2.00 -0.60 13.71
CA ASP A 54 -1.04 -1.54 13.15
C ASP A 54 -1.13 -1.62 11.61
N ILE A 55 -2.34 -1.57 11.05
CA ILE A 55 -2.56 -1.55 9.59
C ILE A 55 -2.14 -0.25 8.95
N LEU A 56 -2.52 0.88 9.56
CA LEU A 56 -2.15 2.20 9.07
C LEU A 56 -0.64 2.36 9.06
N THR A 57 0.04 1.97 10.14
CA THR A 57 1.49 2.01 10.25
C THR A 57 2.15 1.07 9.24
N HIS A 58 1.66 -0.17 9.07
CA HIS A 58 2.20 -1.09 8.07
C HIS A 58 2.07 -0.55 6.64
N ARG A 59 0.88 -0.07 6.27
CA ARG A 59 0.63 0.50 4.93
C ARG A 59 1.49 1.72 4.68
N MET A 60 1.57 2.62 5.65
CA MET A 60 2.41 3.81 5.58
C MET A 60 3.90 3.46 5.45
N HIS A 61 4.39 2.48 6.22
CA HIS A 61 5.76 1.99 6.11
C HIS A 61 6.06 1.49 4.70
N VAL A 62 5.23 0.61 4.13
CA VAL A 62 5.44 0.07 2.79
C VAL A 62 5.37 1.17 1.73
N ASP A 63 4.36 2.04 1.78
CA ASP A 63 4.20 3.14 0.81
C ASP A 63 5.39 4.11 0.86
N ASN A 64 5.85 4.47 2.06
CA ASN A 64 7.01 5.36 2.24
C ASN A 64 8.30 4.69 1.77
N SER A 65 8.50 3.40 2.06
CA SER A 65 9.68 2.65 1.60
C SER A 65 9.77 2.64 0.09
N ILE A 66 8.67 2.36 -0.63
CA ILE A 66 8.67 2.35 -2.10
C ILE A 66 8.94 3.74 -2.68
N ASN A 67 8.38 4.79 -2.09
CA ASN A 67 8.67 6.17 -2.49
C ASN A 67 10.16 6.50 -2.33
N LEU A 68 10.75 6.22 -1.16
CA LEU A 68 12.16 6.46 -0.90
C LEU A 68 13.09 5.64 -1.80
N ILE A 69 12.75 4.37 -2.06
CA ILE A 69 13.47 3.55 -3.03
C ILE A 69 13.46 4.21 -4.41
N GLY A 70 12.28 4.68 -4.87
CA GLY A 70 12.18 5.42 -6.13
C GLY A 70 13.09 6.64 -6.20
N LYS A 71 13.13 7.43 -5.13
CA LYS A 71 13.99 8.63 -5.04
C LYS A 71 15.47 8.27 -5.08
N LEU A 72 15.88 7.22 -4.38
CA LEU A 72 17.28 6.78 -4.38
C LEU A 72 17.71 6.18 -5.73
N LEU A 73 16.80 5.50 -6.44
CA LEU A 73 17.09 4.90 -7.74
C LEU A 73 17.06 5.90 -8.90
N PHE A 74 16.10 6.83 -8.91
CA PHE A 74 15.80 7.67 -10.08
C PHE A 74 15.96 9.17 -9.83
N GLY A 75 16.20 9.57 -8.58
CA GLY A 75 16.19 10.96 -8.14
C GLY A 75 14.77 11.50 -7.90
N SER A 76 14.66 12.49 -7.01
CA SER A 76 13.38 13.08 -6.56
C SER A 76 12.56 13.78 -7.65
N GLU A 77 13.13 14.02 -8.82
CA GLU A 77 12.42 14.65 -9.95
C GLU A 77 11.68 13.63 -10.83
N LYS A 78 12.19 12.39 -10.87
CA LYS A 78 11.73 11.35 -11.81
C LYS A 78 11.13 10.14 -11.12
N ASP A 79 11.30 9.98 -9.81
CA ASP A 79 10.80 8.86 -9.02
C ASP A 79 9.32 8.57 -9.28
N ILE A 80 8.45 9.57 -9.14
CA ILE A 80 6.99 9.40 -9.32
C ILE A 80 6.67 9.07 -10.78
N GLN A 81 7.35 9.73 -11.73
CA GLN A 81 7.13 9.52 -13.16
C GLN A 81 7.46 8.08 -13.56
N VAL A 82 8.57 7.54 -13.07
CA VAL A 82 8.99 6.16 -13.35
C VAL A 82 8.11 5.16 -12.61
N LEU A 83 7.93 5.32 -11.29
CA LEU A 83 7.20 4.33 -10.48
C LEU A 83 5.72 4.21 -10.88
N SER A 84 5.08 5.30 -11.29
CA SER A 84 3.67 5.31 -11.68
C SER A 84 3.41 5.09 -13.17
N ALA A 85 4.46 4.98 -14.00
CA ALA A 85 4.33 4.84 -15.44
C ALA A 85 3.41 3.68 -15.82
N VAL A 86 2.48 3.95 -16.74
CA VAL A 86 1.60 2.96 -17.34
C VAL A 86 2.07 2.71 -18.76
N ARG A 87 2.39 1.46 -19.07
CA ARG A 87 2.77 1.05 -20.42
C ARG A 87 1.60 1.17 -21.39
N MET A 88 1.92 1.30 -22.67
CA MET A 88 0.91 1.33 -23.72
C MET A 88 0.06 0.05 -23.68
N THR A 89 -1.21 0.18 -24.07
CA THR A 89 -2.10 -0.96 -24.24
C THR A 89 -1.42 -2.03 -25.09
N GLU A 90 -1.61 -3.30 -24.73
CA GLU A 90 -1.01 -4.49 -25.37
C GLU A 90 0.45 -4.80 -25.02
N GLN A 91 1.16 -3.91 -24.30
CA GLN A 91 2.49 -4.25 -23.76
C GLN A 91 2.38 -5.07 -22.45
N PRO A 92 3.30 -6.01 -22.20
CA PRO A 92 3.35 -6.70 -20.92
C PRO A 92 3.72 -5.73 -19.79
N LEU A 93 3.24 -6.03 -18.58
CA LEU A 93 3.54 -5.23 -17.38
C LEU A 93 5.05 -5.11 -17.15
N VAL A 94 5.77 -6.22 -17.30
CA VAL A 94 7.22 -6.31 -17.13
C VAL A 94 7.83 -7.16 -18.24
N ASP A 95 9.06 -6.83 -18.64
CA ASP A 95 9.81 -7.63 -19.61
C ASP A 95 10.55 -8.80 -18.94
N ASP A 96 11.09 -8.58 -17.73
CA ASP A 96 11.75 -9.61 -16.90
C ASP A 96 10.87 -10.01 -15.71
N TRP A 97 10.19 -11.15 -15.84
CA TRP A 97 9.37 -11.73 -14.78
C TRP A 97 10.18 -12.30 -13.60
N VAL A 98 11.45 -12.64 -13.80
CA VAL A 98 12.34 -13.10 -12.73
C VAL A 98 12.71 -11.91 -11.84
N CYS A 99 13.00 -10.76 -12.44
CA CYS A 99 13.16 -9.50 -11.71
C CYS A 99 11.90 -9.14 -10.91
N LEU A 100 10.71 -9.17 -11.52
CA LEU A 100 9.48 -8.80 -10.80
C LEU A 100 9.20 -9.73 -9.60
N LYS A 101 9.46 -11.03 -9.74
CA LYS A 101 9.27 -12.00 -8.65
C LYS A 101 10.18 -11.72 -7.45
N SER A 102 11.39 -11.22 -7.66
CA SER A 102 12.32 -10.93 -6.55
C SER A 102 11.86 -9.75 -5.67
N MET A 103 10.89 -8.95 -6.14
CA MET A 103 10.46 -7.69 -5.51
C MET A 103 8.95 -7.65 -5.22
N TYR A 104 8.23 -8.76 -5.30
CA TYR A 104 6.77 -8.74 -5.41
C TYR A 104 6.03 -8.15 -4.18
N GLY A 105 5.13 -7.20 -4.43
CA GLY A 105 4.15 -6.70 -3.45
C GLY A 105 2.86 -6.27 -4.14
N MET A 106 1.72 -6.88 -3.79
CA MET A 106 0.46 -6.80 -4.56
C MET A 106 0.07 -5.38 -5.00
N LYS A 107 0.01 -4.40 -4.08
CA LYS A 107 -0.34 -2.99 -4.38
C LYS A 107 0.71 -2.30 -5.27
N HIS A 108 1.99 -2.59 -5.05
CA HIS A 108 3.13 -1.91 -5.68
C HIS A 108 3.72 -2.68 -6.87
N THR A 109 3.03 -3.72 -7.35
CA THR A 109 3.48 -4.57 -8.46
C THR A 109 3.90 -3.75 -9.69
N ARG A 110 3.17 -2.67 -10.00
CA ARG A 110 3.52 -1.78 -11.13
C ARG A 110 4.83 -1.02 -10.88
N SER A 111 5.02 -0.48 -9.69
CA SER A 111 6.24 0.22 -9.30
C SER A 111 7.46 -0.69 -9.45
N PHE A 112 7.36 -1.94 -8.98
CA PHE A 112 8.42 -2.94 -9.14
C PHE A 112 8.65 -3.35 -10.59
N ALA A 113 7.59 -3.51 -11.38
CA ALA A 113 7.71 -3.78 -12.80
C ALA A 113 8.45 -2.65 -13.53
N ASN A 114 8.15 -1.38 -13.20
CA ASN A 114 8.83 -0.23 -13.77
C ASN A 114 10.31 -0.16 -13.37
N ILE A 115 10.65 -0.55 -12.13
CA ILE A 115 12.04 -0.69 -11.67
C ILE A 115 12.78 -1.74 -12.52
N CYS A 116 12.17 -2.90 -12.75
CA CYS A 116 12.73 -3.95 -13.61
C CYS A 116 12.90 -3.49 -15.06
N ASN A 117 11.89 -2.83 -15.62
CA ASN A 117 11.91 -2.30 -16.98
C ASN A 117 12.95 -1.18 -17.17
N ALA A 118 13.34 -0.50 -16.09
CA ALA A 118 14.43 0.48 -16.08
C ALA A 118 15.83 -0.16 -16.00
N GLY A 119 15.93 -1.49 -15.95
CA GLY A 119 17.21 -2.21 -15.93
C GLY A 119 17.91 -2.21 -14.57
N ILE A 120 17.19 -1.96 -13.48
CA ILE A 120 17.76 -2.00 -12.13
C ILE A 120 18.04 -3.45 -11.73
N SER A 121 19.27 -3.74 -11.31
CA SER A 121 19.66 -5.08 -10.87
C SER A 121 19.07 -5.42 -9.49
N ASN A 122 18.83 -6.71 -9.25
CA ASN A 122 18.41 -7.23 -7.94
C ASN A 122 19.38 -6.81 -6.81
N GLU A 123 20.69 -6.76 -7.10
CA GLU A 123 21.73 -6.32 -6.16
C GLU A 123 21.56 -4.86 -5.76
N THR A 124 21.29 -3.98 -6.73
CA THR A 124 21.05 -2.55 -6.49
C THR A 124 19.79 -2.37 -5.67
N MET A 125 18.72 -3.06 -6.04
CA MET A 125 17.46 -3.03 -5.29
C MET A 125 17.65 -3.52 -3.85
N ALA A 126 18.39 -4.61 -3.64
CA ALA A 126 18.66 -5.14 -2.30
C ALA A 126 19.42 -4.12 -1.43
N LYS A 127 20.46 -3.50 -2.00
CA LYS A 127 21.25 -2.47 -1.30
C LYS A 127 20.39 -1.29 -0.88
N VAL A 128 19.61 -0.73 -1.81
CA VAL A 128 18.74 0.42 -1.55
C VAL A 128 17.62 0.05 -0.56
N SER A 129 17.07 -1.16 -0.66
CA SER A 129 16.02 -1.63 0.26
C SER A 129 16.52 -1.77 1.69
N VAL A 130 17.76 -2.25 1.91
CA VAL A 130 18.38 -2.31 3.23
C VAL A 130 18.55 -0.92 3.83
N GLU A 131 19.03 0.03 3.01
CA GLU A 131 19.19 1.42 3.43
C GLU A 131 17.86 2.05 3.85
N VAL A 132 16.82 1.92 3.02
CA VAL A 132 15.51 2.52 3.28
C VAL A 132 14.77 1.86 4.46
N CYS A 133 14.68 0.52 4.46
CA CYS A 133 13.90 -0.18 5.46
C CYS A 133 14.54 -0.13 6.86
N SER A 134 15.85 0.16 6.96
CA SER A 134 16.50 0.41 8.26
C SER A 134 16.10 1.76 8.89
N GLN A 135 15.64 2.72 8.09
CA GLN A 135 15.28 4.06 8.53
C GLN A 135 13.81 4.16 8.97
N ILE A 136 12.95 3.22 8.56
CA ILE A 136 11.52 3.26 8.86
C ILE A 136 11.16 2.15 9.88
N PRO A 137 10.63 2.48 11.06
CA PRO A 137 10.23 1.49 12.06
C PRO A 137 9.19 0.50 11.53
N SER A 138 9.43 -0.80 11.72
CA SER A 138 8.52 -1.87 11.31
C SER A 138 7.39 -2.08 12.33
N ALA A 139 6.15 -2.19 11.87
CA ALA A 139 5.03 -2.65 12.70
C ALA A 139 5.00 -4.19 12.81
N ARG A 140 4.25 -4.71 13.79
CA ARG A 140 4.06 -6.15 14.06
C ARG A 140 3.62 -6.97 12.84
N ARG A 141 2.93 -6.35 11.88
CA ARG A 141 2.44 -7.01 10.66
C ARG A 141 3.50 -7.29 9.58
N ASN A 142 4.77 -6.95 9.82
CA ASN A 142 5.89 -7.28 8.91
C ASN A 142 6.46 -8.71 9.11
N SER A 143 5.70 -9.65 9.67
CA SER A 143 6.21 -10.99 10.00
C SER A 143 6.41 -11.85 8.75
N LEU A 144 7.63 -12.39 8.60
CA LEU A 144 7.99 -13.37 7.56
C LEU A 144 7.69 -14.81 7.97
N HIS A 145 7.04 -15.06 9.12
CA HIS A 145 6.75 -16.42 9.60
C HIS A 145 5.93 -17.26 8.60
N ARG A 146 5.13 -16.61 7.74
CA ARG A 146 4.31 -17.29 6.73
C ARG A 146 4.98 -17.37 5.35
N GLY A 147 6.28 -17.06 5.26
CA GLY A 147 7.04 -17.02 4.02
C GLY A 147 6.95 -15.68 3.29
N PHE A 148 7.64 -15.61 2.16
CA PHE A 148 7.64 -14.45 1.25
C PHE A 148 6.42 -14.47 0.33
N SER A 149 6.06 -13.31 -0.22
CA SER A 149 4.91 -13.20 -1.14
C SER A 149 5.16 -13.84 -2.51
N ALA A 150 6.41 -14.09 -2.88
CA ALA A 150 6.83 -14.73 -4.13
C ALA A 150 8.12 -15.54 -3.91
#